data_AF-A0A7W0RS23-F1
#
_entry.id   AF-A0A7W0RS23-F1
#
_cell.length_a   1.000
_cell.length_b   1.000
_cell.length_c   1.000
_cell.angle_alpha   90.00
_cell.angle_beta   90.00
_cell.angle_gamma   90.00
#
_symmetry.space_group_name_H-M   'P 1'
#
loop_
_entity.id
_entity.type
_entity.pdbx_description
1 polymer ?
#
loop_
_entity_poly.entity_id
_entity_poly.type
_entity_poly.pdbx_seq_one_letter_code
_entity_poly.pdbx_strand_id
1 'polypeptide(L)'
;MAERPNYSNNSQTLVVEADSFDFEAVEQINGHATVVRFQLKNPEVKAGDVLLVLSGGDIHFHGMIGIISDDGSAVATDRRGSLLPASTVQ
;
A
#
# COMPACT_ATOMS: atom_id res chain seq x y z
N MET A 1 -32.57 3.61 8.09
CA MET A 1 -32.05 2.44 7.35
C MET A 1 -30.68 2.86 6.86
N ALA A 2 -29.58 2.35 7.43
CA ALA A 2 -28.25 2.75 6.98
C ALA A 2 -28.02 2.17 5.58
N GLU A 3 -27.73 3.03 4.60
CA GLU A 3 -27.37 2.60 3.26
C GLU A 3 -26.15 1.69 3.36
N ARG A 4 -26.28 0.47 2.82
CA ARG A 4 -25.12 -0.43 2.67
C ARG A 4 -24.18 0.26 1.67
N PRO A 5 -22.89 0.45 2.00
CA PRO A 5 -21.97 1.02 1.03
C PRO A 5 -21.99 0.12 -0.22
N ASN A 6 -22.35 0.71 -1.36
CA ASN A 6 -22.27 0.03 -2.64
C ASN A 6 -20.79 0.00 -3.04
N TYR A 7 -20.06 -1.01 -2.55
CA TYR A 7 -18.72 -1.30 -3.05
C TYR A 7 -18.88 -1.82 -4.48
N SER A 8 -18.84 -0.93 -5.47
CA SER A 8 -18.56 -1.33 -6.85
C SER A 8 -17.20 -2.03 -6.83
N ASN A 9 -17.24 -3.36 -6.92
CA ASN A 9 -16.12 -4.28 -6.79
C ASN A 9 -15.19 -4.24 -8.01
N ASN A 10 -14.58 -3.08 -8.27
CA ASN A 10 -13.45 -2.95 -9.17
C ASN A 10 -12.32 -2.28 -8.40
N SER A 11 -11.72 -3.05 -7.48
CA SER A 11 -10.42 -2.70 -6.91
C SER A 11 -9.40 -2.68 -8.05
N GLN A 12 -8.64 -1.60 -8.13
CA GLN A 12 -7.51 -1.51 -9.03
C GLN A 12 -6.22 -1.92 -8.29
N THR A 13 -5.20 -2.30 -9.05
CA THR A 13 -3.87 -2.59 -8.52
C THR A 13 -2.92 -1.48 -8.94
N LEU A 14 -2.38 -0.76 -7.96
CA LEU A 14 -1.26 0.15 -8.13
C LEU A 14 0.03 -0.67 -8.04
N VAL A 15 0.74 -0.82 -9.16
CA VAL A 15 2.00 -1.54 -9.23
C VAL A 15 3.16 -0.56 -9.17
N VAL A 16 4.15 -0.82 -8.31
CA VAL A 16 5.37 -0.04 -8.17
C VAL A 16 6.58 -0.96 -8.04
N GLU A 17 7.74 -0.49 -8.51
CA GLU A 17 9.02 -1.20 -8.34
C GLU A 17 9.67 -0.83 -7.01
N ALA A 18 10.13 -1.82 -6.26
CA ALA A 18 10.72 -1.71 -4.93
C ALA A 18 11.90 -0.73 -4.90
N ASP A 19 12.74 -0.75 -5.94
CA ASP A 19 13.94 0.09 -6.05
C ASP A 19 13.61 1.59 -6.20
N SER A 20 12.37 1.92 -6.58
CA SER A 20 11.89 3.28 -6.82
C SER A 20 10.75 3.69 -5.87
N PHE A 21 10.39 2.82 -4.94
CA PHE A 21 9.23 3.02 -4.08
C PHE A 21 9.65 3.78 -2.81
N ASP A 22 9.29 5.06 -2.76
CA ASP A 22 9.48 5.89 -1.58
C ASP A 22 8.33 5.68 -0.59
N PHE A 23 8.64 5.09 0.57
CA PHE A 23 7.68 4.86 1.64
C PHE A 23 8.31 4.92 3.03
N GLU A 24 7.45 5.13 4.03
CA GLU A 24 7.75 5.01 5.44
C GLU A 24 7.13 3.72 5.98
N ALA A 25 7.93 2.88 6.63
CA ALA A 25 7.43 1.70 7.34
C ALA A 25 6.82 2.11 8.69
N VAL A 26 5.49 2.17 8.75
CA VAL A 26 4.72 2.53 9.97
C VAL A 26 4.67 1.37 10.96
N GLU A 27 4.54 0.14 10.45
CA GLU A 27 4.65 -1.09 11.23
C GLU A 27 5.57 -2.08 10.52
N GLN A 28 6.30 -2.89 11.29
CA GLN A 28 7.16 -3.94 10.76
C GLN A 28 7.12 -5.20 11.62
N ILE A 29 7.37 -6.34 10.98
CA ILE A 29 7.56 -7.64 11.63
C ILE A 29 8.82 -8.28 11.03
N ASN A 30 9.75 -8.69 11.88
CA ASN A 30 11.01 -9.34 11.48
C ASN A 30 11.85 -8.53 10.46
N GLY A 31 11.78 -7.19 10.52
CA GLY A 31 12.49 -6.30 9.58
C GLY A 31 11.79 -6.11 8.23
N HIS A 32 10.57 -6.64 8.06
CA HIS A 32 9.73 -6.41 6.90
C HIS A 32 8.57 -5.47 7.23
N ALA A 33 8.30 -4.51 6.35
CA ALA A 33 7.23 -3.54 6.52
C ALA A 33 5.86 -4.21 6.34
N THR A 34 5.01 -4.17 7.37
CA THR A 34 3.64 -4.69 7.32
C THR A 34 2.60 -3.60 7.13
N VAL A 35 2.95 -2.35 7.45
CA VAL A 35 2.17 -1.16 7.16
C VAL A 35 3.10 -0.11 6.59
N VAL A 36 2.77 0.39 5.41
CA VAL A 36 3.56 1.42 4.71
C VAL A 36 2.73 2.66 4.50
N ARG A 37 3.36 3.83 4.66
CA ARG A 37 2.82 5.12 4.26
C ARG A 37 3.62 5.64 3.08
N PHE A 38 2.94 6.13 2.05
CA PHE A 38 3.57 6.62 0.83
C PHE A 38 2.77 7.77 0.23
N GLN A 39 3.41 8.53 -0.67
CA GLN A 39 2.74 9.62 -1.39
C GLN A 39 2.02 9.07 -2.63
N LEU A 40 0.72 9.36 -2.74
CA LEU A 40 -0.05 9.03 -3.95
C LEU A 40 0.19 10.10 -5.01
N LYS A 41 0.79 9.68 -6.12
CA LYS A 41 0.95 10.51 -7.32
C LYS A 41 -0.23 10.39 -8.28
N ASN A 42 -1.03 9.31 -8.19
CA ASN A 42 -2.16 9.05 -9.07
C ASN A 42 -3.50 9.33 -8.36
N PRO A 43 -4.29 10.32 -8.81
CA PRO A 43 -5.58 10.67 -8.20
C PRO A 43 -6.69 9.64 -8.41
N GLU A 44 -6.51 8.66 -9.31
CA GLU A 44 -7.51 7.61 -9.56
C GLU A 44 -7.49 6.49 -8.51
N VAL A 45 -6.42 6.42 -7.71
CA VAL A 45 -6.27 5.43 -6.64
C VAL A 45 -7.18 5.79 -5.48
N LYS A 46 -7.95 4.80 -5.00
CA LYS A 46 -8.92 4.95 -3.92
C LYS A 46 -8.71 3.91 -2.82
N ALA A 47 -9.26 4.19 -1.65
CA ALA A 47 -9.33 3.21 -0.58
C ALA A 47 -10.06 1.95 -1.06
N GLY A 48 -9.50 0.78 -0.75
CA GLY A 48 -9.93 -0.52 -1.27
C GLY A 48 -9.17 -1.00 -2.51
N ASP A 49 -8.35 -0.15 -3.14
CA ASP A 49 -7.37 -0.58 -4.13
C ASP A 49 -6.19 -1.30 -3.46
N VAL A 50 -5.38 -1.98 -4.27
CA VAL A 50 -4.25 -2.78 -3.82
C VAL A 50 -2.94 -2.13 -4.24
N LEU A 51 -1.99 -2.02 -3.31
CA LEU A 51 -0.61 -1.72 -3.60
C LEU A 51 0.15 -3.03 -3.81
N LEU A 52 0.76 -3.18 -4.98
CA LEU A 52 1.65 -4.28 -5.32
C LEU A 52 3.06 -3.72 -5.52
N VAL A 53 3.99 -4.07 -4.63
CA VAL A 53 5.40 -3.72 -4.76
C VAL A 53 6.14 -4.91 -5.32
N LEU A 54 6.76 -4.75 -6.49
CA LEU A 54 7.53 -5.78 -7.17
C LEU A 54 9.02 -5.49 -7.05
N SER A 55 9.85 -6.53 -6.98
CA SER A 55 11.28 -6.41 -7.26
C SER A 55 11.58 -7.27 -8.48
N GLY A 56 11.62 -6.63 -9.64
CA GLY A 56 11.71 -7.33 -10.92
C GLY A 56 10.42 -8.10 -11.25
N GLY A 57 10.34 -9.36 -10.81
CA GLY A 57 9.17 -10.23 -11.01
C GLY A 57 8.55 -10.78 -9.73
N ASP A 58 9.21 -10.60 -8.59
CA ASP A 58 8.77 -11.15 -7.31
C ASP A 58 7.95 -10.13 -6.51
N ILE A 59 6.91 -10.62 -5.83
CA ILE A 59 6.03 -9.78 -5.00
C ILE A 59 6.69 -9.58 -3.64
N HIS A 60 7.02 -8.33 -3.32
CA HIS A 60 7.59 -7.96 -2.02
C HIS A 60 6.54 -7.42 -1.05
N PHE A 61 5.47 -6.83 -1.56
CA PHE A 61 4.36 -6.32 -0.75
C PHE A 61 3.06 -6.44 -1.51
N HIS A 62 2.04 -6.98 -0.87
CA HIS A 62 0.70 -7.09 -1.44
C HIS A 62 -0.32 -6.63 -0.41
N GLY A 63 -0.52 -5.31 -0.33
CA GLY A 63 -1.31 -4.70 0.71
C GLY A 63 -2.49 -3.91 0.19
N MET A 64 -3.59 -3.94 0.94
CA MET A 64 -4.75 -3.11 0.63
C MET A 64 -4.49 -1.67 1.08
N ILE A 65 -4.80 -0.71 0.21
CA ILE A 65 -4.80 0.72 0.51
C ILE A 65 -6.07 1.02 1.32
N GLY A 66 -5.90 1.41 2.57
CA GLY A 66 -7.01 1.61 3.50
C GLY A 66 -7.36 3.07 3.75
N ILE A 67 -6.35 3.90 4.01
CA ILE A 67 -6.51 5.30 4.35
C ILE A 67 -5.83 6.14 3.27
N ILE A 68 -6.54 7.13 2.74
CA ILE A 68 -5.99 8.19 1.91
C ILE A 68 -6.31 9.49 2.62
N SER A 69 -5.27 10.27 2.91
CA SER A 69 -5.37 11.55 3.60
C SER A 69 -5.50 12.70 2.59
N ASP A 70 -6.06 13.82 3.04
CA ASP A 70 -6.28 15.01 2.19
C ASP A 70 -4.98 15.64 1.67
N ASP A 71 -3.84 15.31 2.30
CA ASP A 71 -2.49 15.72 1.91
C ASP A 71 -1.88 14.85 0.79
N GLY A 72 -2.64 13.86 0.28
CA GLY A 72 -2.19 12.94 -0.76
C GLY A 72 -1.39 11.75 -0.24
N SER A 73 -1.19 11.61 1.07
CA SER A 73 -0.58 10.40 1.64
C SER A 73 -1.56 9.24 1.70
N ALA A 74 -1.06 8.02 1.53
CA ALA A 74 -1.85 6.80 1.67
C ALA A 74 -1.16 5.76 2.53
N VAL A 75 -1.97 4.92 3.16
CA VAL A 75 -1.51 3.80 3.98
C VAL A 75 -1.99 2.48 3.38
N ALA A 76 -1.02 1.58 3.13
CA ALA A 76 -1.30 0.22 2.73
C ALA A 76 -0.85 -0.79 3.78
N THR A 77 -1.55 -1.91 3.89
CA THR A 77 -1.31 -2.93 4.91
C THR A 77 -1.19 -4.33 4.31
N ASP A 78 -0.07 -5.00 4.58
CA ASP A 78 0.20 -6.40 4.29
C ASP A 78 0.69 -7.09 5.56
N ARG A 79 -0.21 -7.76 6.28
CA ARG A 79 0.10 -8.47 7.54
C ARG A 79 0.43 -9.94 7.35
N ARG A 80 0.40 -10.47 6.11
CA ARG A 80 0.39 -11.93 5.88
C ARG A 80 1.66 -12.46 5.21
N GLY A 81 2.49 -11.62 4.62
CA GLY A 81 3.71 -12.14 3.99
C GLY A 81 4.59 -11.10 3.31
N SER A 82 4.59 -9.85 3.79
CA SER A 82 5.48 -8.86 3.20
C SER A 82 6.93 -9.30 3.34
N LEU A 83 7.65 -9.23 2.21
CA LEU A 83 9.10 -9.34 2.12
C LEU A 83 9.75 -7.97 1.95
N LEU A 84 8.97 -6.90 1.81
CA LEU A 84 9.44 -5.54 1.64
C LEU A 84 10.26 -5.15 2.88
N PRO A 85 11.56 -4.88 2.74
CA PRO A 85 12.38 -4.46 3.87
C PRO A 85 11.80 -3.19 4.47
N ALA A 86 11.77 -3.08 5.79
CA ALA A 86 11.42 -1.84 6.45
C ALA A 86 12.53 -0.81 6.22
N SER A 87 12.47 -0.09 5.10
CA SER A 87 13.30 1.08 4.89
C SER A 87 12.90 2.13 5.91
N THR A 88 13.81 2.40 6.85
CA THR A 88 13.73 3.61 7.66
C THR A 88 14.17 4.74 6.74
N VAL A 89 13.24 5.61 6.35
CA VAL A 89 13.65 6.92 5.82
C VAL A 89 14.39 7.59 6.99
N GLN A 90 15.70 7.77 6.86
CA GLN A 90 16.51 8.55 7.81
C GLN A 90 16.18 10.04 7.68
#